data_AF-A0A811Y520-F1
#
_entry.id   AF-A0A811Y520-F1
#
_cell.length_a   1.000
_cell.length_b   1.000
_cell.length_c   1.000
_cell.angle_alpha   90.00
_cell.angle_beta   90.00
_cell.angle_gamma   90.00
#
_symmetry.space_group_name_H-M   'P 1'
#
loop_
_entity.id
_entity.type
_entity.pdbx_description
1 polymer ?
#
loop_
_entity_poly.entity_id
_entity_poly.type
_entity_poly.pdbx_seq_one_letter_code
_entity_poly.pdbx_strand_id
1 'polypeptide(L)' 'MDNPTTTQYANLMHNFILKARSTIREIDPQNDLTFLQICSKKNEIMIAPDKNYFLIVIQDPTE' A
#
# COMPACT_ATOMS: atom_id res chain seq x y z
N MET A 1 8.60 -12.70 -11.09
CA MET A 1 8.79 -12.34 -9.68
C MET A 1 8.91 -13.63 -8.89
N ASP A 2 9.98 -13.78 -8.12
CA ASP A 2 10.17 -14.96 -7.28
C ASP A 2 9.18 -14.93 -6.10
N ASN A 3 8.52 -16.06 -5.86
CA ASN A 3 7.52 -16.23 -4.80
C ASN A 3 7.93 -15.70 -3.41
N PRO A 4 9.17 -15.92 -2.91
CA PRO A 4 9.56 -15.44 -1.57
C PRO A 4 9.59 -13.91 -1.47
N THR A 5 9.98 -13.22 -2.54
CA THR A 5 10.03 -11.76 -2.59
C THR A 5 8.63 -11.19 -2.52
N THR A 6 7.66 -11.77 -3.25
CA THR A 6 6.25 -11.39 -3.20
C THR A 6 5.66 -11.51 -1.80
N THR A 7 5.95 -12.59 -1.07
CA THR A 7 5.47 -12.76 0.32
C THR A 7 6.06 -11.72 1.27
N GLN A 8 7.35 -11.41 1.14
CA GLN A 8 7.99 -10.37 1.96
C GLN A 8 7.38 -8.98 1.68
N TYR A 9 7.19 -8.63 0.41
CA TYR A 9 6.55 -7.39 0.02
C TYR A 9 5.12 -7.30 0.54
N ALA A 10 4.33 -8.36 0.41
CA ALA A 10 2.96 -8.38 0.92
C ALA A 10 2.89 -8.14 2.43
N ASN A 11 3.76 -8.79 3.22
CA ASN A 11 3.80 -8.60 4.67
C ASN A 11 4.23 -7.18 5.08
N LEU A 12 5.28 -6.65 4.43
CA LEU A 12 5.75 -5.29 4.70
C LEU A 12 4.70 -4.24 4.34
N MET A 13 4.07 -4.38 3.17
CA MET A 13 3.01 -3.48 2.72
C MET A 13 1.79 -3.55 3.62
N HIS A 14 1.38 -4.75 4.05
CA HIS A 14 0.26 -4.91 4.95
C HIS A 14 0.46 -4.16 6.27
N ASN A 15 1.63 -4.32 6.90
CA ASN A 15 1.97 -3.61 8.14
C ASN A 15 2.03 -2.10 7.92
N PHE A 16 2.57 -1.66 6.78
CA PHE A 16 2.63 -0.23 6.44
C PHE A 16 1.23 0.38 6.29
N ILE A 17 0.33 -0.28 5.56
CA ILE A 17 -1.04 0.17 5.33
C ILE A 17 -1.82 0.25 6.64
N LEU A 18 -1.69 -0.76 7.50
CA LEU A 18 -2.33 -0.76 8.82
C LEU A 18 -1.90 0.47 9.64
N LYS A 19 -0.60 0.77 9.63
CA LYS A 19 -0.06 1.92 10.35
C LYS A 19 -0.50 3.24 9.73
N ALA A 20 -0.44 3.37 8.40
CA ALA A 20 -0.88 4.57 7.68
C ALA A 20 -2.37 4.86 7.94
N ARG A 21 -3.23 3.83 7.90
CA ARG A 21 -4.65 3.97 8.21
C ARG A 21 -4.88 4.41 9.66
N SER A 22 -4.16 3.85 10.61
CA SER A 22 -4.23 4.29 12.01
C SER A 22 -3.82 5.75 12.16
N THR A 23 -2.72 6.18 11.54
CA THR A 23 -2.26 7.57 11.60
C THR A 23 -3.25 8.54 10.94
N ILE A 24 -3.85 8.18 9.80
CA ILE A 24 -4.89 9.01 9.17
C ILE A 24 -6.10 9.15 10.09
N ARG A 25 -6.54 8.06 10.73
CA ARG A 25 -7.66 8.09 11.69
C ARG A 25 -7.35 8.86 12.98
N GLU A 26 -6.09 8.88 13.41
CA GLU A 26 -5.64 9.70 14.54
C GLU A 26 -5.69 11.20 14.21
N ILE A 27 -5.43 11.58 12.95
CA ILE A 27 -5.50 12.96 12.48
C ILE A 27 -6.96 13.38 12.24
N ASP A 28 -7.73 12.54 11.54
CA ASP A 28 -9.15 12.76 11.25
C ASP A 28 -9.90 11.41 11.22
N PRO A 29 -10.75 11.12 12.22
CA PRO A 29 -11.49 9.87 12.30
C PRO A 29 -12.58 9.72 11.22
N GLN A 30 -12.93 10.79 10.49
CA GLN A 30 -13.87 10.72 9.37
C GLN A 30 -13.19 10.39 8.04
N ASN A 31 -11.85 10.43 7.99
CA ASN A 31 -11.09 10.18 6.79
C ASN A 31 -10.57 8.74 6.78
N ASP A 32 -11.04 7.94 5.83
CA ASP A 32 -10.55 6.58 5.63
C ASP A 32 -9.61 6.53 4.43
N LEU A 33 -8.55 5.72 4.56
CA LEU A 33 -7.61 5.47 3.47
C LEU A 33 -8.33 4.75 2.33
N THR A 34 -8.57 5.45 1.22
CA THR A 34 -9.22 4.93 0.00
C THR A 34 -8.22 4.50 -1.06
N PHE A 35 -7.11 5.23 -1.17
CA PHE A 35 -6.05 4.94 -2.12
C PHE A 35 -4.70 5.43 -1.60
N LEU A 36 -3.65 4.64 -1.81
CA LEU A 36 -2.29 4.97 -1.42
C LEU A 36 -1.36 4.69 -2.60
N GLN A 37 -0.65 5.71 -3.06
CA GLN A 37 0.33 5.59 -4.14
C GLN A 37 1.70 5.99 -3.60
N ILE A 38 2.67 5.09 -3.75
CA ILE A 38 4.06 5.30 -3.36
C ILE A 38 4.88 5.32 -4.65
N CYS A 39 5.20 6.52 -5.13
CA CYS A 39 6.11 6.68 -6.26
C CYS A 39 7.54 6.70 -5.74
N SER A 40 8.30 5.63 -5.98
CA SER A 40 9.74 5.62 -5.81
C SER A 40 10.43 5.78 -7.16
N LYS A 41 11.68 6.26 -7.17
CA LYS A 41 12.48 6.41 -8.40
C LYS A 41 12.64 5.12 -9.22
N LYS A 42 12.48 3.97 -8.58
CA LYS A 42 12.71 2.66 -9.18
C LYS A 42 11.41 1.88 -9.42
N ASN A 43 10.40 2.08 -8.59
CA ASN A 43 9.14 1.33 -8.59
C ASN A 43 8.03 2.28 -8.15
N GLU A 44 6.86 2.14 -8.75
CA GLU A 44 5.63 2.77 -8.31
C GLU A 44 4.71 1.69 -7.73
N ILE A 45 4.20 1.95 -6.52
CA ILE A 45 3.40 0.99 -5.77
C ILE A 45 2.06 1.62 -5.47
N MET A 46 1.01 1.08 -6.08
CA MET A 46 -0.36 1.55 -5.93
C MET A 46 -1.13 0.55 -5.06
N ILE A 47 -1.81 1.06 -4.05
CA ILE A 47 -2.50 0.27 -3.06
C ILE A 47 -3.93 0.80 -2.94
N ALA A 48 -4.90 -0.05 -3.26
CA ALA A 48 -6.32 0.23 -3.05
C ALA A 48 -6.89 -0.75 -2.00
N PRO A 49 -7.11 -0.29 -0.76
CA PRO A 49 -7.85 -1.07 0.23
C PRO A 49 -9.35 -1.11 -0.12
N ASP A 50 -9.93 -2.31 -0.18
CA ASP A 50 -11.38 -2.55 -0.20
C ASP A 50 -11.79 -3.26 1.11
N LYS A 51 -13.10 -3.44 1.34
CA LYS A 51 -13.68 -3.98 2.59
C LYS A 51 -13.04 -5.30 3.03
N ASN A 52 -12.68 -6.17 2.08
CA ASN A 52 -12.19 -7.52 2.36
C ASN A 52 -10.84 -7.85 1.70
N TYR A 53 -10.27 -6.97 0.88
CA TYR A 53 -9.02 -7.24 0.16
C TYR A 53 -8.21 -5.96 -0.04
N PHE A 54 -6.91 -6.13 -0.21
CA PHE A 54 -6.01 -5.05 -0.63
C PHE A 54 -5.56 -5.36 -2.05
N LEU A 55 -5.84 -4.45 -2.98
CA LEU A 55 -5.23 -4.50 -4.30
C LEU A 55 -3.87 -3.81 -4.21
N ILE A 56 -2.80 -4.54 -4.49
CA ILE A 56 -1.44 -3.99 -4.54
C ILE A 56 -0.93 -4.18 -5.97
N VAL A 57 -0.59 -3.08 -6.62
CA VAL A 57 0.01 -3.05 -7.95
C VAL A 57 1.42 -2.51 -7.80
N ILE A 58 2.39 -3.23 -8.35
CA ILE A 58 3.77 -2.79 -8.46
C ILE A 58 4.03 -2.60 -9.95
N GLN A 59 4.29 -1.37 -10.35
CA GLN A 59 4.63 -1.00 -11.71
C GLN A 59 6.00 -0.34 -11.74
N ASP A 60 6.68 -0.40 -12.87
CA ASP A 60 7.85 0.45 -13.10
C ASP A 60 7.37 1.91 -13.17
N PRO A 61 8.10 2.85 -12.58
CA PRO A 61 7.73 4.25 -12.62
C PRO A 61 7.81 4.68 -14.08
N THR A 62 6.69 5.14 -14.61
CA THR A 62 6.66 5.72 -15.96
C THR A 62 7.54 6.98 -15.92
N GLU A 63 8.66 6.97 -16.64
CA GLU A 63 9.48 8.17 -16.87
C GLU A 63 8.66 9.32 -17.48
#